data_AF-A0A9E2E8E3-F1
#
_entry.id   AF-A0A9E2E8E3-F1
#
_cell.length_a   1.000
_cell.length_b   1.000
_cell.length_c   1.000
_cell.angle_alpha   90.00
_cell.angle_beta   90.00
_cell.angle_gamma   90.00
#
_symmetry.space_group_name_H-M   'P 1'
#
loop_
_entity.id
_entity.type
_entity.pdbx_description
1 polymer ?
#
loop_
_entity_poly.entity_id
_entity_poly.type
_entity_poly.pdbx_seq_one_letter_code
_entity_poly.pdbx_strand_id
1 'polypeptide(L)'
;MDNNVNNDNFEAQQGDSAEAPRSERPPNFFARWTEMLLQLGLGESALRMATNALFLIAVIGVILLMQGFYKDAPNREAGESVQAAEAQPTFAVEFGAEALPAISNAQGIARLAKIHTTIPSRPRLEVTTYDVQEGDTVFAISEQYGVTPQTVLWGNYNILLDDPHNLKAGQELVILPVNGTYYEWQDGDGLNGVAEFFGVTPDVIVDYPANRLSAESIGDYANPNIAPGTNLIVPGGERLFISWSAPIGVTREDPASSYILGDGACEPITGGAIGFGTFVWPAANHYLSGYDWSPQTNHRGIDIAGHEGAGIFAVDAGVIVYSGWNNYGYGNVVMIDHGTGFQSMYAHLSAIYVGCGQSVGQGEAIGAFGSTGRSSGSHLHFELMTSIYGKVNPWDFLPPP
;
A
#
# COMPACT_ATOMS: atom_id res chain seq x y z
N MET A 1 58.74 40.99 -45.90
CA MET A 1 58.30 42.19 -45.17
C MET A 1 58.21 41.78 -43.71
N ASP A 2 59.09 42.39 -42.93
CA ASP A 2 59.46 42.06 -41.56
C ASP A 2 58.41 42.42 -40.52
N ASN A 3 58.49 41.73 -39.37
CA ASN A 3 58.55 42.24 -37.98
C ASN A 3 57.81 41.25 -37.05
N ASN A 4 58.45 40.36 -36.28
CA ASN A 4 59.37 40.53 -35.14
C ASN A 4 58.73 41.21 -33.92
N VAL A 5 58.46 40.46 -32.84
CA VAL A 5 58.71 40.84 -31.43
C VAL A 5 58.87 39.56 -30.58
N ASN A 6 60.05 39.41 -29.96
CA ASN A 6 60.42 38.48 -28.89
C ASN A 6 59.71 38.82 -27.56
N ASN A 7 59.51 37.85 -26.66
CA ASN A 7 60.17 37.93 -25.34
C ASN A 7 60.19 36.60 -24.56
N ASP A 8 61.33 36.40 -23.91
CA ASP A 8 61.75 35.26 -23.11
C ASP A 8 61.17 35.21 -21.68
N ASN A 9 61.42 34.07 -21.03
CA ASN A 9 61.60 33.85 -19.59
C ASN A 9 60.41 33.91 -18.64
N PHE A 10 60.03 32.73 -18.11
CA PHE A 10 59.63 32.62 -16.70
C PHE A 10 60.28 31.39 -16.06
N GLU A 11 61.32 31.68 -15.27
CA GLU A 11 61.96 30.78 -14.33
C GLU A 11 61.06 30.47 -13.12
N ALA A 12 61.37 29.34 -12.52
CA ALA A 12 60.75 28.77 -11.33
C ALA A 12 60.86 29.67 -10.07
N GLN A 13 59.82 29.67 -9.25
CA GLN A 13 59.92 29.99 -7.82
C GLN A 13 59.17 28.94 -7.00
N GLN A 14 59.95 28.15 -6.25
CA GLN A 14 59.51 27.37 -5.10
C GLN A 14 59.21 28.31 -3.94
N GLY A 15 57.98 28.25 -3.42
CA GLY A 15 57.58 28.88 -2.16
C GLY A 15 57.52 27.83 -1.07
N ASP A 16 58.48 27.91 -0.14
CA ASP A 16 58.56 27.15 1.10
C ASP A 16 57.70 27.85 2.17
N SER A 17 56.69 27.17 2.72
CA SER A 17 55.90 27.67 3.85
C SER A 17 55.95 26.66 4.99
N ALA A 18 56.85 26.93 5.93
CA ALA A 18 57.03 26.20 7.17
C ALA A 18 55.82 26.40 8.11
N GLU A 19 55.18 25.30 8.50
CA GLU A 19 54.12 25.24 9.50
C GLU A 19 54.73 24.93 10.89
N ALA A 20 54.39 25.72 11.90
CA ALA A 20 54.95 25.63 13.26
C ALA A 20 54.37 24.43 14.06
N PRO A 21 55.14 23.83 14.99
CA PRO A 21 54.70 22.64 15.73
C PRO A 21 53.66 22.98 16.81
N ARG A 22 52.49 22.33 16.74
CA ARG A 22 51.46 22.39 17.80
C ARG A 22 51.94 21.63 19.03
N SER A 23 51.81 22.26 20.20
CA SER A 23 52.13 21.65 21.50
C SER A 23 51.20 20.48 21.82
N GLU A 24 51.73 19.28 21.93
CA GLU A 24 51.00 18.10 22.40
C GLU A 24 50.72 18.21 23.90
N ARG A 25 49.44 18.37 24.26
CA ARG A 25 48.99 18.13 25.64
C ARG A 25 49.05 16.62 25.88
N PRO A 26 49.52 16.15 27.05
CA PRO A 26 49.54 14.72 27.34
C PRO A 26 48.11 14.15 27.27
N PRO A 27 47.91 12.99 26.64
CA PRO A 27 46.59 12.41 26.46
C PRO A 27 45.93 12.14 27.82
N ASN A 28 44.69 12.59 27.96
CA ASN A 28 43.87 12.38 29.15
C ASN A 28 43.73 10.88 29.44
N PHE A 29 43.46 10.52 30.70
CA PHE A 29 43.32 9.13 31.14
C PHE A 29 42.42 8.28 30.23
N PHE A 30 41.31 8.87 29.77
CA PHE A 30 40.38 8.23 28.84
C PHE A 30 41.03 7.88 27.49
N ALA A 31 41.84 8.77 26.94
CA ALA A 31 42.53 8.56 25.65
C ALA A 31 43.57 7.43 25.74
N ARG A 32 44.32 7.37 26.86
CA ARG A 32 45.26 6.27 27.12
C ARG A 32 44.55 4.93 27.30
N TRP A 33 43.39 4.93 27.97
CA TRP A 33 42.59 3.73 28.17
C TRP A 33 41.96 3.22 26.87
N THR A 34 41.46 4.12 26.02
CA THR A 34 40.93 3.76 24.70
C THR A 34 42.01 3.22 23.75
N GLU A 35 43.22 3.80 23.77
CA GLU A 35 44.35 3.27 22.99
C GLU A 35 44.79 1.89 23.46
N MET A 36 44.79 1.64 24.78
CA MET A 36 45.07 0.31 25.35
C MET A 36 44.05 -0.74 24.90
N LEU A 37 42.76 -0.39 24.85
CA LEU A 37 41.71 -1.31 24.37
C LEU A 37 41.78 -1.58 22.87
N LEU A 38 42.16 -0.57 22.08
CA LEU A 38 42.36 -0.71 20.63
C LEU A 38 43.59 -1.59 20.31
N GLN A 39 44.69 -1.46 21.05
CA GLN A 39 45.89 -2.29 20.87
C GLN A 39 45.68 -3.76 21.25
N LEU A 40 44.71 -4.05 22.11
CA LEU A 40 44.34 -5.42 22.51
C LEU A 40 43.29 -6.07 21.58
N GLY A 41 42.82 -5.37 20.54
CA GLY A 41 41.78 -5.88 19.63
C GLY A 41 40.39 -6.01 20.27
N LEU A 42 40.19 -5.44 21.46
CA LEU A 42 38.96 -5.54 22.25
C LEU A 42 38.01 -4.36 22.05
N GLY A 43 38.34 -3.42 21.16
CA GLY A 43 37.57 -2.19 20.93
C GLY A 43 36.11 -2.47 20.55
N GLU A 44 35.87 -3.45 19.66
CA GLU A 44 34.52 -3.80 19.22
C GLU A 44 33.73 -4.53 20.32
N SER A 45 34.39 -5.41 21.09
CA SER A 45 33.77 -6.11 22.22
C SER A 45 33.42 -5.17 23.38
N ALA A 46 34.28 -4.19 23.67
CA ALA A 46 34.04 -3.17 24.68
C ALA A 46 32.86 -2.26 24.29
N LEU A 47 32.76 -1.88 23.00
CA LEU A 47 31.65 -1.10 22.49
C LEU A 47 30.33 -1.87 22.59
N ARG A 48 30.30 -3.14 22.19
CA ARG A 48 29.09 -3.99 22.29
C ARG A 48 28.65 -4.19 23.75
N MET A 49 29.59 -4.37 24.68
CA MET A 49 29.27 -4.46 26.11
C MET A 49 28.72 -3.14 26.67
N ALA A 50 29.28 -2.00 26.26
CA ALA A 50 28.78 -0.70 26.68
C ALA A 50 27.37 -0.42 26.15
N THR A 51 27.10 -0.74 24.87
CA THR A 51 25.77 -0.57 24.26
C THR A 51 24.73 -1.45 24.95
N ASN A 52 25.06 -2.72 25.23
CA ASN A 52 24.17 -3.63 25.93
C ASN A 52 23.88 -3.17 27.37
N ALA A 53 24.88 -2.64 28.08
CA ALA A 53 24.69 -2.09 29.42
C ALA A 53 23.77 -0.86 29.40
N LEU A 54 23.92 0.01 28.41
CA LEU A 54 23.13 1.24 28.26
C LEU A 54 21.66 0.92 27.91
N PHE A 55 21.43 -0.09 27.07
CA PHE A 55 20.10 -0.61 26.78
C PHE A 55 19.43 -1.17 28.05
N LEU A 56 20.16 -1.94 28.85
CA LEU A 56 19.63 -2.55 30.07
C LEU A 56 19.24 -1.49 31.13
N ILE A 57 20.03 -0.42 31.23
CA ILE A 57 19.73 0.74 32.08
C ILE A 57 18.47 1.46 31.58
N ALA A 58 18.32 1.65 30.27
CA ALA A 58 17.13 2.28 29.68
C ALA A 58 15.86 1.46 29.95
N VAL A 59 15.92 0.14 29.79
CA VAL A 59 14.79 -0.77 30.08
C VAL A 59 14.39 -0.71 31.56
N ILE A 60 15.36 -0.73 32.48
CA ILE A 60 15.09 -0.59 33.91
C ILE A 60 14.46 0.78 34.21
N GLY A 61 14.93 1.85 33.56
CA GLY A 61 14.35 3.19 33.66
C GLY A 61 12.88 3.23 33.26
N VAL A 62 12.51 2.61 32.14
CA VAL A 62 11.12 2.52 31.66
C VAL A 62 10.25 1.72 32.62
N ILE A 63 10.75 0.61 33.18
CA ILE A 63 10.00 -0.20 34.15
C ILE A 63 9.69 0.61 35.42
N LEU A 64 10.66 1.37 35.93
CA LEU A 64 10.46 2.23 37.10
C LEU A 64 9.48 3.38 36.82
N LEU A 65 9.51 3.94 35.60
CA LEU A 65 8.56 4.95 35.14
C LEU A 65 7.13 4.39 35.07
N MET A 66 6.95 3.20 34.49
CA MET A 66 5.65 2.52 34.39
C MET A 66 5.06 2.18 35.76
N GLN A 67 5.91 1.78 36.72
CA GLN A 67 5.49 1.52 38.10
C GLN A 67 5.06 2.80 38.86
N GLY A 68 5.55 3.97 38.44
CA GLY A 68 5.14 5.27 38.99
C GLY A 68 3.76 5.72 38.53
N PHE A 69 3.39 5.42 37.28
CA PHE A 69 2.10 5.83 36.69
C PHE A 69 0.91 4.94 37.08
N TYR A 70 1.16 3.69 37.51
CA TYR A 70 0.08 2.72 37.82
C TYR A 70 -0.36 2.66 39.29
N LYS A 71 0.15 3.54 40.17
CA LYS A 71 -0.16 3.48 41.61
C LYS A 71 -1.53 4.06 42.01
N ASP A 72 -2.21 4.80 41.15
CA ASP A 72 -3.47 5.48 41.49
C ASP A 72 -4.57 5.29 40.42
N ALA A 73 -4.88 4.04 40.06
CA ALA A 73 -6.12 3.73 39.35
C ALA A 73 -7.25 3.52 40.39
N PRO A 74 -8.24 4.43 40.50
CA PRO A 74 -9.33 4.27 41.45
C PRO A 74 -10.28 3.14 41.00
N ASN A 75 -10.50 2.17 41.90
CA ASN A 75 -11.58 1.20 41.80
C ASN A 75 -12.93 1.96 41.76
N ARG A 76 -13.61 1.93 40.62
CA ARG A 76 -14.99 2.44 40.52
C ARG A 76 -15.95 1.39 41.05
N GLU A 77 -16.37 1.57 42.29
CA GLU A 77 -17.56 0.94 42.84
C GLU A 77 -18.83 1.55 42.21
N ALA A 78 -19.85 0.70 42.05
CA ALA A 78 -21.15 1.05 41.52
C ALA A 78 -21.91 1.98 42.47
N GLY A 79 -22.10 3.24 42.06
CA GLY A 79 -22.87 4.24 42.79
C GLY A 79 -24.34 4.27 42.35
N GLU A 80 -25.20 3.92 43.30
CA GLU A 80 -26.53 4.46 43.64
C GLU A 80 -27.49 4.97 42.54
N SER A 81 -28.67 4.34 42.52
CA SER A 81 -29.87 4.73 41.79
C SER A 81 -30.47 6.05 42.27
N VAL A 82 -30.68 6.99 41.35
CA VAL A 82 -31.48 8.21 41.56
C VAL A 82 -32.97 7.88 41.44
N GLN A 83 -33.75 8.22 42.46
CA GLN A 83 -35.21 8.14 42.47
C GLN A 83 -35.83 9.10 41.45
N ALA A 84 -36.60 8.57 40.50
CA ALA A 84 -37.43 9.35 39.58
C ALA A 84 -38.81 9.62 40.19
N ALA A 85 -39.28 10.86 40.06
CA ALA A 85 -40.56 11.34 40.56
C ALA A 85 -41.76 10.68 39.87
N GLU A 86 -42.84 10.45 40.64
CA GLU A 86 -44.09 9.84 40.18
C GLU A 86 -44.89 10.77 39.25
N ALA A 87 -45.39 10.22 38.14
CA ALA A 87 -46.32 10.89 37.23
C ALA A 87 -47.77 10.67 37.68
N GLN A 88 -48.59 11.73 37.69
CA GLN A 88 -50.03 11.63 37.95
C GLN A 88 -50.81 11.17 36.70
N PRO A 89 -51.86 10.34 36.87
CA PRO A 89 -52.60 9.77 35.75
C PRO A 89 -53.58 10.78 35.13
N THR A 90 -53.66 10.76 33.80
CA THR A 90 -54.72 11.43 33.02
C THR A 90 -55.94 10.51 32.93
N PHE A 91 -57.15 11.05 33.07
CA PHE A 91 -58.41 10.32 33.09
C PHE A 91 -58.67 9.47 31.82
N ALA A 92 -59.23 8.29 32.02
CA ALA A 92 -59.52 7.30 30.98
C ALA A 92 -60.72 7.69 30.11
N VAL A 93 -60.63 7.37 28.81
CA VAL A 93 -61.76 7.37 27.88
C VAL A 93 -62.49 6.04 28.03
N GLU A 94 -63.77 6.09 28.39
CA GLU A 94 -64.62 4.92 28.59
C GLU A 94 -65.19 4.44 27.25
N PHE A 95 -64.73 3.29 26.77
CA PHE A 95 -65.33 2.59 25.62
C PHE A 95 -66.31 1.53 26.12
N GLY A 96 -67.54 1.57 25.59
CA GLY A 96 -68.62 0.66 25.95
C GLY A 96 -68.27 -0.82 25.71
N ALA A 97 -68.66 -1.66 26.67
CA ALA A 97 -68.37 -3.08 26.67
C ALA A 97 -69.25 -3.85 25.66
N GLU A 98 -68.73 -4.08 24.46
CA GLU A 98 -69.13 -5.28 23.70
C GLU A 98 -68.30 -6.46 24.21
N ALA A 99 -68.99 -7.46 24.77
CA ALA A 99 -68.37 -8.64 25.33
C ALA A 99 -67.72 -9.50 24.23
N LEU A 100 -66.40 -9.41 24.11
CA LEU A 100 -65.61 -10.38 23.35
C LEU A 100 -65.72 -11.77 24.03
N PRO A 101 -65.79 -12.87 23.26
CA PRO A 101 -65.87 -14.22 23.81
C PRO A 101 -64.64 -14.51 24.68
N ALA A 102 -64.86 -15.04 25.88
CA ALA A 102 -63.81 -15.38 26.82
C ALA A 102 -62.92 -16.51 26.25
N ILE A 103 -61.73 -16.15 25.78
CA ILE A 103 -60.69 -17.12 25.41
C ILE A 103 -60.06 -17.62 26.71
N SER A 104 -60.60 -18.70 27.27
CA SER A 104 -60.25 -19.16 28.62
C SER A 104 -58.94 -19.95 28.72
N ASN A 105 -58.09 -20.00 27.67
CA ASN A 105 -56.81 -20.71 27.69
C ASN A 105 -55.82 -20.22 26.60
N ALA A 106 -55.59 -18.91 26.49
CA ALA A 106 -54.41 -18.41 25.80
C ALA A 106 -53.33 -18.09 26.84
N GLN A 107 -52.39 -19.02 27.06
CA GLN A 107 -51.07 -18.64 27.55
C GLN A 107 -50.41 -17.81 26.45
N GLY A 108 -50.73 -16.51 26.44
CA GLY A 108 -50.14 -15.55 25.53
C GLY A 108 -48.65 -15.43 25.84
N ILE A 109 -47.82 -15.54 24.82
CA ILE A 109 -46.41 -15.17 24.92
C ILE A 109 -46.36 -13.66 25.18
N ALA A 110 -46.07 -13.26 26.42
CA ALA A 110 -45.83 -11.86 26.73
C ALA A 110 -44.55 -11.42 25.99
N ARG A 111 -44.69 -10.57 24.96
CA ARG A 111 -43.53 -9.95 24.33
C ARG A 111 -42.94 -8.95 25.33
N LEU A 112 -41.75 -9.25 25.85
CA LEU A 112 -40.97 -8.27 26.60
C LEU A 112 -40.72 -7.05 25.70
N ALA A 113 -41.04 -5.86 26.19
CA ALA A 113 -40.74 -4.62 25.47
C ALA A 113 -39.21 -4.49 25.34
N LYS A 114 -38.68 -4.69 24.13
CA LYS A 114 -37.28 -4.42 23.83
C LYS A 114 -37.13 -2.91 23.70
N ILE A 115 -36.79 -2.26 24.81
CA ILE A 115 -36.57 -0.80 24.91
C ILE A 115 -35.38 -0.32 24.06
N HIS A 116 -34.57 -1.27 23.57
CA HIS A 116 -33.45 -1.00 22.68
C HIS A 116 -33.86 -1.33 21.23
N THR A 117 -34.18 -0.28 20.49
CA THR A 117 -34.29 -0.33 19.02
C THR A 117 -32.88 -0.47 18.45
N THR A 118 -32.59 -1.62 17.86
CA THR A 118 -31.46 -1.74 16.92
C THR A 118 -31.79 -0.81 15.76
N ILE A 119 -31.10 0.33 15.67
CA ILE A 119 -31.18 1.20 14.49
C ILE A 119 -30.69 0.36 13.32
N PRO A 120 -31.54 0.02 12.33
CA PRO A 120 -31.06 -0.70 11.16
C PRO A 120 -30.01 0.18 10.48
N SER A 121 -28.88 -0.42 10.09
CA SER A 121 -27.93 0.25 9.21
C SER A 121 -28.68 0.59 7.93
N ARG A 122 -29.02 1.87 7.75
CA ARG A 122 -29.65 2.32 6.51
C ARG A 122 -28.57 2.24 5.44
N PRO A 123 -28.83 1.58 4.30
CA PRO A 123 -27.90 1.60 3.17
C PRO A 123 -27.59 3.06 2.83
N ARG A 124 -26.31 3.37 2.60
CA ARG A 124 -25.94 4.65 2.01
C ARG A 124 -26.59 4.70 0.62
N LEU A 125 -27.19 5.82 0.27
CA LEU A 125 -27.80 6.02 -1.05
C LEU A 125 -27.07 7.09 -1.84
N GLU A 126 -26.33 7.96 -1.16
CA GLU A 126 -25.63 9.07 -1.80
C GLU A 126 -24.12 8.79 -1.84
N VAL A 127 -23.48 9.40 -2.83
CA VAL A 127 -22.03 9.48 -2.93
C VAL A 127 -21.52 10.37 -1.80
N THR A 128 -20.47 9.92 -1.12
CA THR A 128 -19.78 10.71 -0.10
C THR A 128 -18.36 11.02 -0.57
N THR A 129 -17.84 12.18 -0.23
CA THR A 129 -16.41 12.49 -0.41
C THR A 129 -15.61 12.07 0.82
N TYR A 130 -14.36 11.68 0.61
CA TYR A 130 -13.41 11.31 1.66
C TYR A 130 -12.06 11.98 1.41
N ASP A 131 -11.56 12.70 2.41
CA ASP A 131 -10.23 13.30 2.39
C ASP A 131 -9.20 12.27 2.85
N VAL A 132 -8.29 11.90 1.94
CA VAL A 132 -7.25 10.89 2.19
C VAL A 132 -6.28 11.38 3.27
N GLN A 133 -6.06 10.57 4.29
CA GLN A 133 -5.13 10.84 5.38
C GLN A 133 -3.78 10.14 5.15
N GLU A 134 -2.76 10.59 5.87
CA GLU A 134 -1.46 9.92 5.86
C GLU A 134 -1.59 8.51 6.47
N GLY A 135 -1.06 7.50 5.75
CA GLY A 135 -1.16 6.09 6.14
C GLY A 135 -2.40 5.36 5.61
N ASP A 136 -3.32 6.06 4.94
CA ASP A 136 -4.47 5.41 4.32
C ASP A 136 -4.07 4.49 3.16
N THR A 137 -4.86 3.45 2.97
CA THR A 137 -4.78 2.56 1.81
C THR A 137 -6.16 2.45 1.16
N VAL A 138 -6.22 2.18 -0.15
CA VAL A 138 -7.49 2.00 -0.87
C VAL A 138 -8.33 0.88 -0.21
N PHE A 139 -7.67 -0.12 0.35
CA PHE A 139 -8.30 -1.30 0.95
C PHE A 139 -8.91 -0.95 2.31
N ALA A 140 -8.16 -0.27 3.17
CA ALA A 140 -8.67 0.19 4.46
C ALA A 140 -9.86 1.15 4.29
N ILE A 141 -9.77 2.08 3.32
CA ILE A 141 -10.88 2.96 2.95
C ILE A 141 -12.08 2.12 2.46
N SER A 142 -11.86 1.19 1.52
CA SER A 142 -12.95 0.37 0.99
C SER A 142 -13.66 -0.47 2.07
N GLU A 143 -12.90 -1.04 3.00
CA GLU A 143 -13.40 -1.83 4.13
C GLU A 143 -14.22 -0.95 5.08
N GLN A 144 -13.72 0.24 5.43
CA GLN A 144 -14.42 1.21 6.27
C GLN A 144 -15.81 1.56 5.71
N TYR A 145 -15.91 1.67 4.38
CA TYR A 145 -17.14 2.08 3.70
C TYR A 145 -17.99 0.91 3.18
N GLY A 146 -17.53 -0.33 3.37
CA GLY A 146 -18.24 -1.55 2.96
C GLY A 146 -18.36 -1.70 1.44
N VAL A 147 -17.40 -1.21 0.68
CA VAL A 147 -17.31 -1.34 -0.78
C VAL A 147 -16.06 -2.11 -1.17
N THR A 148 -15.98 -2.56 -2.42
CA THR A 148 -14.77 -3.20 -2.94
C THR A 148 -13.69 -2.16 -3.24
N PRO A 149 -12.39 -2.49 -3.10
CA PRO A 149 -11.32 -1.56 -3.46
C PRO A 149 -11.40 -1.12 -4.93
N GLN A 150 -11.90 -1.98 -5.82
CA GLN A 150 -12.22 -1.68 -7.21
C GLN A 150 -13.16 -0.50 -7.36
N THR A 151 -14.21 -0.49 -6.55
CA THR A 151 -15.22 0.57 -6.58
C THR A 151 -14.58 1.91 -6.24
N VAL A 152 -13.61 1.93 -5.31
CA VAL A 152 -12.83 3.13 -4.97
C VAL A 152 -11.91 3.53 -6.12
N LEU A 153 -11.21 2.59 -6.74
CA LEU A 153 -10.33 2.86 -7.89
C LEU A 153 -11.11 3.38 -9.11
N TRP A 154 -12.14 2.65 -9.53
CA TRP A 154 -12.96 2.98 -10.71
C TRP A 154 -13.74 4.27 -10.52
N GLY A 155 -14.29 4.50 -9.32
CA GLY A 155 -15.00 5.74 -8.99
C GLY A 155 -14.10 6.98 -9.00
N ASN A 156 -12.77 6.79 -8.86
CA ASN A 156 -11.77 7.86 -8.82
C ASN A 156 -10.72 7.69 -9.91
N TYR A 157 -11.11 7.13 -11.07
CA TYR A 157 -10.19 6.82 -12.16
C TYR A 157 -9.32 8.02 -12.57
N ASN A 158 -9.89 9.23 -12.61
CA ASN A 158 -9.14 10.44 -13.01
C ASN A 158 -8.02 10.84 -12.03
N ILE A 159 -8.07 10.35 -10.78
CA ILE A 159 -7.10 10.65 -9.72
C ILE A 159 -6.16 9.47 -9.52
N LEU A 160 -6.74 8.27 -9.43
CA LEU A 160 -6.02 7.04 -9.08
C LEU A 160 -5.52 6.28 -10.30
N LEU A 161 -6.09 6.49 -11.50
CA LEU A 161 -5.69 5.82 -12.74
C LEU A 161 -5.56 4.30 -12.59
N ASP A 162 -6.50 3.67 -11.87
CA ASP A 162 -6.50 2.22 -11.65
C ASP A 162 -5.26 1.67 -10.92
N ASP A 163 -4.53 2.54 -10.22
CA ASP A 163 -3.31 2.23 -9.49
C ASP A 163 -3.46 2.67 -8.02
N PRO A 164 -3.51 1.72 -7.06
CA PRO A 164 -3.67 2.04 -5.65
C PRO A 164 -2.47 2.78 -5.04
N HIS A 165 -1.30 2.80 -5.70
CA HIS A 165 -0.13 3.59 -5.31
C HIS A 165 -0.25 5.07 -5.65
N ASN A 166 -1.31 5.45 -6.38
CA ASN A 166 -1.58 6.86 -6.72
C ASN A 166 -2.28 7.61 -5.60
N LEU A 167 -2.69 6.88 -4.57
CA LEU A 167 -3.28 7.40 -3.37
C LEU A 167 -2.27 8.25 -2.60
N LYS A 168 -2.62 9.50 -2.29
CA LYS A 168 -1.80 10.45 -1.54
C LYS A 168 -2.65 11.23 -0.56
N ALA A 169 -2.10 11.51 0.62
CA ALA A 169 -2.76 12.35 1.61
C ALA A 169 -3.16 13.71 1.02
N GLY A 170 -4.36 14.17 1.37
CA GLY A 170 -4.98 15.41 0.88
C GLY A 170 -5.73 15.28 -0.45
N GLN A 171 -5.77 14.10 -1.07
CA GLN A 171 -6.69 13.84 -2.19
C GLN A 171 -8.12 13.72 -1.67
N GLU A 172 -9.09 14.22 -2.45
CA GLU A 172 -10.51 13.98 -2.19
C GLU A 172 -10.97 12.82 -3.08
N LEU A 173 -11.50 11.76 -2.46
CA LEU A 173 -12.04 10.60 -3.16
C LEU A 173 -13.56 10.56 -3.08
N VAL A 174 -14.17 10.22 -4.20
CA VAL A 174 -15.57 9.82 -4.33
C VAL A 174 -15.73 8.39 -3.80
N ILE A 175 -16.54 8.22 -2.76
CA ILE A 175 -16.86 6.90 -2.20
C ILE A 175 -18.31 6.57 -2.53
N LEU A 176 -18.49 5.57 -3.39
CA LEU A 176 -19.80 5.12 -3.81
C LEU A 176 -20.56 4.43 -2.65
N PRO A 177 -21.90 4.51 -2.66
CA PRO A 177 -22.75 3.81 -1.70
C PRO A 177 -22.83 2.29 -1.93
N VAL A 178 -22.52 1.83 -3.15
CA VAL A 178 -22.60 0.43 -3.60
C VAL A 178 -21.40 0.08 -4.46
N ASN A 179 -21.12 -1.21 -4.61
CA ASN A 179 -20.09 -1.67 -5.53
C ASN A 179 -20.46 -1.33 -6.97
N GLY A 180 -19.50 -0.83 -7.75
CA GLY A 180 -19.73 -0.39 -9.13
C GLY A 180 -18.71 0.66 -9.57
N THR A 181 -19.06 1.43 -10.59
CA THR A 181 -18.23 2.52 -11.12
C THR A 181 -18.98 3.85 -11.12
N TYR A 182 -18.23 4.95 -11.13
CA TYR A 182 -18.75 6.30 -11.27
C TYR A 182 -18.41 6.83 -12.66
N TYR A 183 -19.40 7.30 -13.39
CA TYR A 183 -19.25 7.69 -14.79
C TYR A 183 -19.76 9.10 -15.02
N GLU A 184 -18.90 9.96 -15.57
CA GLU A 184 -19.29 11.29 -16.02
C GLU A 184 -19.81 11.20 -17.47
N TRP A 185 -21.09 11.49 -17.64
CA TRP A 185 -21.78 11.44 -18.93
C TRP A 185 -21.16 12.41 -19.95
N GLN A 186 -20.84 11.93 -21.15
CA GLN A 186 -20.29 12.74 -22.26
C GLN A 186 -21.35 13.04 -23.31
N ASP A 187 -21.11 14.10 -24.10
CA ASP A 187 -22.00 14.47 -25.20
C ASP A 187 -21.96 13.41 -26.31
N GLY A 188 -23.15 12.96 -26.74
CA GLY A 188 -23.31 11.92 -27.75
C GLY A 188 -23.19 10.48 -27.25
N ASP A 189 -23.03 10.24 -25.95
CA ASP A 189 -23.07 8.89 -25.39
C ASP A 189 -24.44 8.25 -25.57
N GLY A 190 -24.45 6.94 -25.83
CA GLY A 190 -25.66 6.11 -25.81
C GLY A 190 -25.69 5.25 -24.54
N LEU A 191 -26.80 5.23 -23.83
CA LEU A 191 -26.93 4.49 -22.57
C LEU A 191 -26.69 2.98 -22.77
N ASN A 192 -27.11 2.43 -23.92
CA ASN A 192 -26.83 1.05 -24.28
C ASN A 192 -25.32 0.76 -24.34
N GLY A 193 -24.54 1.63 -25.00
CA GLY A 193 -23.10 1.46 -25.14
C GLY A 193 -22.36 1.66 -23.81
N VAL A 194 -22.79 2.64 -23.01
CA VAL A 194 -22.24 2.87 -21.67
C VAL A 194 -22.51 1.67 -20.75
N ALA A 195 -23.73 1.16 -20.73
CA ALA A 195 -24.09 -0.01 -19.93
C ALA A 195 -23.29 -1.26 -20.35
N GLU A 196 -23.20 -1.51 -21.66
CA GLU A 196 -22.41 -2.62 -22.22
C GLU A 196 -20.92 -2.50 -21.87
N PHE A 197 -20.34 -1.31 -21.98
CA PHE A 197 -18.94 -1.05 -21.62
C PHE A 197 -18.62 -1.43 -20.17
N PHE A 198 -19.57 -1.20 -19.25
CA PHE A 198 -19.44 -1.55 -17.84
C PHE A 198 -20.01 -2.94 -17.48
N GLY A 199 -20.50 -3.71 -18.46
CA GLY A 199 -21.02 -5.06 -18.23
C GLY A 199 -22.37 -5.12 -17.51
N VAL A 200 -23.19 -4.07 -17.58
CA VAL A 200 -24.52 -4.01 -16.95
C VAL A 200 -25.64 -3.79 -17.97
N THR A 201 -26.89 -3.91 -17.55
CA THR A 201 -28.03 -3.49 -18.38
C THR A 201 -28.34 -2.00 -18.15
N PRO A 202 -28.87 -1.28 -19.15
CA PRO A 202 -29.27 0.12 -19.01
C PRO A 202 -30.19 0.38 -17.81
N ASP A 203 -31.13 -0.54 -17.55
CA ASP A 203 -32.11 -0.41 -16.48
C ASP A 203 -31.45 -0.35 -15.09
N VAL A 204 -30.31 -1.01 -14.89
CA VAL A 204 -29.55 -0.94 -13.62
C VAL A 204 -29.06 0.48 -13.33
N ILE A 205 -28.75 1.25 -14.37
CA ILE A 205 -28.32 2.66 -14.24
C ILE A 205 -29.53 3.56 -14.05
N VAL A 206 -30.61 3.33 -14.79
CA VAL A 206 -31.82 4.17 -14.77
C VAL A 206 -32.59 4.02 -13.47
N ASP A 207 -32.80 2.79 -13.02
CA ASP A 207 -33.59 2.47 -11.84
C ASP A 207 -32.85 2.76 -10.53
N TYR A 208 -31.56 3.11 -10.60
CA TYR A 208 -30.79 3.45 -9.42
C TYR A 208 -31.23 4.82 -8.86
N PRO A 209 -31.83 4.89 -7.65
CA PRO A 209 -32.50 6.11 -7.19
C PRO A 209 -31.58 7.33 -7.08
N ALA A 210 -30.30 7.11 -6.80
CA ALA A 210 -29.31 8.19 -6.65
C ALA A 210 -28.97 8.89 -7.97
N ASN A 211 -29.19 8.23 -9.12
CA ASN A 211 -28.95 8.80 -10.44
C ASN A 211 -30.06 9.78 -10.87
N ARG A 212 -31.22 9.73 -10.20
CA ARG A 212 -32.37 10.62 -10.47
C ARG A 212 -32.82 10.56 -11.94
N LEU A 213 -32.70 9.38 -12.54
CA LEU A 213 -33.18 9.08 -13.89
C LEU A 213 -34.51 8.32 -13.81
N SER A 214 -35.26 8.36 -14.90
CA SER A 214 -36.42 7.49 -15.13
C SER A 214 -36.56 7.24 -16.62
N ALA A 215 -37.12 6.09 -17.01
CA ALA A 215 -37.36 5.74 -18.40
C ALA A 215 -38.15 6.83 -19.16
N GLU A 216 -39.09 7.51 -18.49
CA GLU A 216 -39.86 8.60 -19.09
C GLU A 216 -39.03 9.86 -19.32
N SER A 217 -38.08 10.15 -18.43
CA SER A 217 -37.25 11.37 -18.50
C SER A 217 -36.11 11.28 -19.51
N ILE A 218 -35.56 10.08 -19.70
CA ILE A 218 -34.40 9.83 -20.59
C ILE A 218 -34.80 9.52 -22.03
N GLY A 219 -35.98 8.93 -22.27
CA GLY A 219 -36.43 8.60 -23.61
C GLY A 219 -35.69 7.40 -24.22
N ASP A 220 -35.14 7.57 -25.43
CA ASP A 220 -34.46 6.50 -26.16
C ASP A 220 -33.09 6.18 -25.55
N TYR A 221 -32.83 4.92 -25.20
CA TYR A 221 -31.55 4.50 -24.62
C TYR A 221 -30.38 4.61 -25.62
N ALA A 222 -30.63 4.64 -26.93
CA ALA A 222 -29.58 4.90 -27.91
C ALA A 222 -29.18 6.39 -27.96
N ASN A 223 -30.11 7.30 -27.65
CA ASN A 223 -29.90 8.75 -27.65
C ASN A 223 -30.61 9.38 -26.43
N PRO A 224 -30.14 9.09 -25.21
CA PRO A 224 -30.86 9.44 -24.01
C PRO A 224 -30.72 10.94 -23.72
N ASN A 225 -31.76 11.55 -23.16
CA ASN A 225 -31.76 12.95 -22.75
C ASN A 225 -31.07 13.14 -21.40
N ILE A 226 -29.76 12.92 -21.37
CA ILE A 226 -28.90 13.13 -20.19
C ILE A 226 -27.92 14.27 -20.52
N ALA A 227 -27.83 15.26 -19.63
CA ALA A 227 -26.95 16.40 -19.84
C ALA A 227 -25.47 15.97 -19.71
N PRO A 228 -24.57 16.39 -20.62
CA PRO A 228 -23.13 16.19 -20.46
C PRO A 228 -22.62 16.74 -19.12
N GLY A 229 -21.67 16.04 -18.51
CA GLY A 229 -21.14 16.32 -17.16
C GLY A 229 -21.99 15.75 -16.02
N THR A 230 -23.09 15.05 -16.32
CA THR A 230 -23.88 14.38 -15.28
C THR A 230 -23.13 13.14 -14.78
N ASN A 231 -22.84 13.08 -13.48
CA ASN A 231 -22.23 11.89 -12.90
C ASN A 231 -23.27 10.84 -12.52
N LEU A 232 -23.08 9.62 -13.01
CA LEU A 232 -23.94 8.48 -12.81
C LEU A 232 -23.20 7.37 -12.06
N ILE A 233 -23.87 6.81 -11.07
CA ILE A 233 -23.46 5.55 -10.43
C ILE A 233 -23.88 4.42 -11.37
N VAL A 234 -23.00 3.47 -11.61
CA VAL A 234 -23.29 2.27 -12.37
C VAL A 234 -23.17 1.09 -11.40
N PRO A 235 -24.27 0.72 -10.70
CA PRO A 235 -24.25 -0.36 -9.70
C PRO A 235 -23.83 -1.68 -10.33
N GLY A 236 -22.87 -2.37 -9.73
CA GLY A 236 -22.32 -3.62 -10.25
C GLY A 236 -21.53 -3.47 -11.55
N GLY A 237 -21.35 -2.25 -12.06
CA GLY A 237 -20.54 -1.99 -13.24
C GLY A 237 -19.07 -2.24 -12.97
N GLU A 238 -18.41 -2.90 -13.91
CA GLU A 238 -16.98 -3.25 -13.84
C GLU A 238 -16.20 -2.53 -14.94
N ARG A 239 -14.91 -2.29 -14.69
CA ARG A 239 -13.97 -1.78 -15.69
C ARG A 239 -12.79 -2.72 -15.83
N LEU A 240 -12.32 -2.90 -17.06
CA LEU A 240 -11.01 -3.52 -17.28
C LEU A 240 -9.93 -2.57 -16.77
N PHE A 241 -9.06 -3.05 -15.89
CA PHE A 241 -7.88 -2.28 -15.49
C PHE A 241 -6.95 -2.07 -16.68
N ILE A 242 -6.43 -0.85 -16.79
CA ILE A 242 -5.21 -0.61 -17.58
C ILE A 242 -4.03 -1.01 -16.68
N SER A 243 -3.52 -2.22 -16.88
CA SER A 243 -2.33 -2.67 -16.17
C SER A 243 -1.08 -1.99 -16.76
N TRP A 244 -0.60 -0.93 -16.09
CA TRP A 244 0.72 -0.31 -16.32
C TRP A 244 1.87 -1.15 -15.73
N SER A 245 1.54 -2.33 -15.23
CA SER A 245 2.46 -3.26 -14.60
C SER A 245 3.54 -3.70 -15.59
N ALA A 246 4.73 -4.05 -15.10
CA ALA A 246 5.81 -4.50 -15.99
C ALA A 246 5.33 -5.62 -16.93
N PRO A 247 5.65 -5.55 -18.24
CA PRO A 247 5.24 -6.54 -19.22
C PRO A 247 5.75 -7.91 -18.79
N ILE A 248 4.87 -8.90 -18.91
CA ILE A 248 5.27 -10.30 -18.83
C ILE A 248 6.26 -10.55 -19.96
N GLY A 249 7.35 -11.25 -19.67
CA GLY A 249 8.26 -11.75 -20.71
C GLY A 249 9.52 -10.93 -20.95
N VAL A 250 9.96 -10.13 -19.97
CA VAL A 250 11.36 -9.65 -19.94
C VAL A 250 12.27 -10.85 -19.68
N THR A 251 12.58 -11.65 -20.69
CA THR A 251 13.45 -12.81 -20.53
C THR A 251 14.87 -12.46 -20.95
N ARG A 252 15.83 -13.35 -20.63
CA ARG A 252 17.20 -13.21 -21.14
C ARG A 252 17.25 -13.26 -22.68
N GLU A 253 16.29 -13.92 -23.33
CA GLU A 253 16.16 -14.02 -24.80
C GLU A 253 15.46 -12.81 -25.44
N ASP A 254 14.59 -12.11 -24.73
CA ASP A 254 13.92 -10.88 -25.20
C ASP A 254 13.96 -9.74 -24.16
N PRO A 255 15.15 -9.21 -23.83
CA PRO A 255 15.25 -8.09 -22.91
C PRO A 255 14.87 -6.76 -23.56
N ALA A 256 14.71 -6.73 -24.89
CA ALA A 256 14.28 -5.53 -25.60
C ALA A 256 12.87 -5.08 -25.18
N SER A 257 12.03 -6.03 -24.78
CA SER A 257 10.73 -5.78 -24.16
C SER A 257 10.79 -4.90 -22.90
N SER A 258 11.94 -4.81 -22.24
CA SER A 258 12.14 -4.03 -21.02
C SER A 258 12.53 -2.57 -21.23
N TYR A 259 12.96 -2.16 -22.44
CA TYR A 259 13.36 -0.77 -22.71
C TYR A 259 12.23 0.23 -22.52
N ILE A 260 10.98 -0.20 -22.72
CA ILE A 260 9.82 0.66 -22.46
C ILE A 260 9.70 1.00 -20.97
N LEU A 261 10.20 0.13 -20.07
CA LEU A 261 10.04 0.25 -18.62
C LEU A 261 10.88 1.35 -17.98
N GLY A 262 12.00 1.73 -18.58
CA GLY A 262 12.88 2.77 -18.07
C GLY A 262 14.36 2.36 -18.09
N ASP A 263 15.19 3.16 -17.43
CA ASP A 263 16.65 3.09 -17.50
C ASP A 263 17.24 1.79 -16.92
N GLY A 264 16.45 0.98 -16.21
CA GLY A 264 16.88 -0.32 -15.70
C GLY A 264 16.90 -1.46 -16.73
N ALA A 265 16.54 -1.18 -17.99
CA ALA A 265 16.50 -2.18 -19.06
C ALA A 265 17.90 -2.77 -19.35
N CYS A 266 17.95 -4.09 -19.52
CA CYS A 266 19.19 -4.79 -19.82
C CYS A 266 19.39 -4.99 -21.33
N GLU A 267 20.65 -5.10 -21.74
CA GLU A 267 21.00 -5.61 -23.07
C GLU A 267 20.74 -7.13 -23.17
N PRO A 268 20.71 -7.73 -24.37
CA PRO A 268 20.68 -9.17 -24.59
C PRO A 268 21.69 -9.94 -23.72
N ILE A 269 21.18 -10.87 -22.91
CA ILE A 269 22.01 -11.71 -22.02
C ILE A 269 22.02 -13.14 -22.54
N THR A 270 23.21 -13.71 -22.73
CA THR A 270 23.34 -15.10 -23.18
C THR A 270 23.70 -16.02 -22.02
N GLY A 271 22.80 -16.93 -21.66
CA GLY A 271 23.03 -17.96 -20.64
C GLY A 271 22.87 -17.46 -19.20
N GLY A 272 23.63 -18.04 -18.26
CA GLY A 272 23.61 -17.72 -16.83
C GLY A 272 22.92 -18.77 -15.96
N ALA A 273 22.74 -18.47 -14.66
CA ALA A 273 22.14 -19.40 -13.71
C ALA A 273 20.69 -19.77 -14.10
N ILE A 274 20.31 -20.99 -13.71
CA ILE A 274 18.97 -21.55 -13.87
C ILE A 274 18.49 -21.93 -12.48
N GLY A 275 17.25 -21.54 -12.19
CA GLY A 275 16.57 -21.80 -10.93
C GLY A 275 16.18 -23.26 -10.74
N PHE A 276 15.79 -23.58 -9.52
CA PHE A 276 15.35 -24.91 -9.13
C PHE A 276 13.85 -25.12 -9.36
N GLY A 277 13.07 -24.04 -9.51
CA GLY A 277 11.60 -24.09 -9.56
C GLY A 277 10.95 -24.30 -8.19
N THR A 278 11.72 -24.12 -7.11
CA THR A 278 11.26 -24.11 -5.73
C THR A 278 11.67 -22.78 -5.12
N PHE A 279 10.75 -22.08 -4.47
CA PHE A 279 10.97 -20.69 -4.05
C PHE A 279 11.19 -20.56 -2.55
N VAL A 280 12.01 -19.59 -2.14
CA VAL A 280 12.11 -19.10 -0.76
C VAL A 280 11.52 -17.69 -0.66
N TRP A 281 11.29 -17.23 0.55
CA TRP A 281 10.83 -15.86 0.77
C TRP A 281 11.87 -14.83 0.34
N PRO A 282 11.45 -13.71 -0.28
CA PRO A 282 12.35 -12.64 -0.73
C PRO A 282 12.83 -11.74 0.42
N ALA A 283 12.35 -11.97 1.64
CA ALA A 283 12.63 -11.16 2.82
C ALA A 283 12.69 -12.04 4.07
N ALA A 284 13.36 -11.56 5.12
CA ALA A 284 13.46 -12.28 6.39
C ALA A 284 12.14 -12.33 7.16
N ASN A 285 11.21 -11.43 6.87
CA ASN A 285 9.89 -11.38 7.46
C ASN A 285 8.82 -11.70 6.41
N HIS A 286 7.73 -12.31 6.85
CA HIS A 286 6.65 -12.82 5.98
C HIS A 286 5.30 -12.13 6.27
N TYR A 287 5.36 -10.90 6.80
CA TYR A 287 4.18 -10.11 7.12
C TYR A 287 3.93 -9.07 6.03
N LEU A 288 2.67 -8.89 5.62
CA LEU A 288 2.30 -7.86 4.64
C LEU A 288 2.00 -6.53 5.34
N SER A 289 2.59 -5.42 4.87
CA SER A 289 2.32 -4.07 5.39
C SER A 289 1.23 -3.34 4.61
N GLY A 290 0.87 -3.83 3.42
CA GLY A 290 0.03 -3.13 2.47
C GLY A 290 -0.85 -4.09 1.68
N TYR A 291 -0.67 -4.08 0.36
CA TYR A 291 -1.56 -4.79 -0.54
C TYR A 291 -1.22 -6.28 -0.66
N ASP A 292 -2.26 -7.11 -0.68
CA ASP A 292 -2.17 -8.55 -0.94
C ASP A 292 -2.46 -8.84 -2.43
N TRP A 293 -2.19 -10.06 -2.90
CA TRP A 293 -2.51 -10.49 -4.25
C TRP A 293 -4.00 -10.31 -4.53
N SER A 294 -4.30 -9.34 -5.38
CA SER A 294 -5.66 -8.96 -5.71
C SER A 294 -5.71 -8.56 -7.19
N PRO A 295 -5.77 -9.53 -8.10
CA PRO A 295 -5.80 -9.26 -9.54
C PRO A 295 -7.05 -8.47 -9.93
N GLN A 296 -8.11 -8.56 -9.11
CA GLN A 296 -9.31 -7.78 -9.27
C GLN A 296 -9.14 -6.32 -8.83
N THR A 297 -8.05 -5.90 -8.18
CA THR A 297 -7.74 -4.49 -7.87
C THR A 297 -6.49 -4.02 -8.59
N ASN A 298 -6.07 -4.76 -9.62
CA ASN A 298 -4.83 -4.57 -10.36
C ASN A 298 -3.54 -4.79 -9.55
N HIS A 299 -3.63 -5.26 -8.30
CA HIS A 299 -2.46 -5.57 -7.49
C HIS A 299 -1.98 -7.00 -7.78
N ARG A 300 -0.91 -7.11 -8.58
CA ARG A 300 -0.38 -8.38 -9.12
C ARG A 300 0.87 -8.86 -8.39
N GLY A 301 0.94 -8.58 -7.09
CA GLY A 301 2.02 -8.98 -6.21
C GLY A 301 1.56 -9.07 -4.76
N ILE A 302 2.52 -9.16 -3.85
CA ILE A 302 2.32 -9.02 -2.40
C ILE A 302 3.26 -7.93 -1.87
N ASP A 303 2.77 -7.09 -0.97
CA ASP A 303 3.55 -6.03 -0.35
C ASP A 303 4.04 -6.47 1.02
N ILE A 304 5.28 -6.92 1.07
CA ILE A 304 5.93 -7.41 2.29
C ILE A 304 6.41 -6.21 3.09
N ALA A 305 6.12 -6.18 4.39
CA ALA A 305 6.58 -5.14 5.30
C ALA A 305 8.10 -5.16 5.42
N GLY A 306 8.74 -4.04 5.71
CA GLY A 306 10.15 -4.06 6.06
C GLY A 306 10.70 -2.69 6.37
N HIS A 307 11.73 -2.64 7.22
CA HIS A 307 12.43 -1.40 7.48
C HIS A 307 13.28 -1.02 6.28
N GLU A 308 13.34 0.27 5.96
CA GLU A 308 14.17 0.75 4.85
C GLU A 308 15.64 0.34 5.07
N GLY A 309 16.26 -0.18 4.01
CA GLY A 309 17.62 -0.73 4.04
C GLY A 309 17.72 -2.19 4.49
N ALA A 310 16.64 -2.83 4.96
CA ALA A 310 16.64 -4.27 5.23
C ALA A 310 16.91 -5.07 3.94
N GLY A 311 17.56 -6.23 4.04
CA GLY A 311 17.96 -7.02 2.87
C GLY A 311 16.77 -7.65 2.13
N ILE A 312 16.83 -7.61 0.80
CA ILE A 312 15.94 -8.34 -0.12
C ILE A 312 16.77 -9.42 -0.81
N PHE A 313 16.19 -10.61 -0.95
CA PHE A 313 16.86 -11.81 -1.44
C PHE A 313 16.17 -12.39 -2.68
N ALA A 314 16.95 -13.01 -3.56
CA ALA A 314 16.42 -13.72 -4.71
C ALA A 314 15.63 -14.98 -4.28
N VAL A 315 14.37 -15.11 -4.72
CA VAL A 315 13.51 -16.25 -4.34
C VAL A 315 13.95 -17.58 -4.94
N ASP A 316 14.70 -17.55 -6.04
CA ASP A 316 15.31 -18.71 -6.70
C ASP A 316 16.54 -18.23 -7.49
N ALA A 317 17.42 -19.15 -7.87
CA ALA A 317 18.57 -18.81 -8.71
C ALA A 317 18.12 -18.34 -10.10
N GLY A 318 18.92 -17.48 -10.73
CA GLY A 318 18.55 -16.92 -12.03
C GLY A 318 19.47 -15.82 -12.50
N VAL A 319 19.01 -15.07 -13.49
CA VAL A 319 19.77 -14.01 -14.14
C VAL A 319 19.00 -12.70 -14.03
N ILE A 320 19.71 -11.63 -13.67
CA ILE A 320 19.13 -10.29 -13.62
C ILE A 320 18.86 -9.79 -15.03
N VAL A 321 17.57 -9.54 -15.33
CA VAL A 321 17.07 -9.10 -16.64
C VAL A 321 16.45 -7.71 -16.62
N TYR A 322 16.35 -7.11 -15.43
CA TYR A 322 16.11 -5.68 -15.23
C TYR A 322 16.79 -5.25 -13.94
N SER A 323 17.48 -4.11 -13.95
CA SER A 323 18.12 -3.55 -12.76
C SER A 323 18.25 -2.03 -12.87
N GLY A 324 17.32 -1.31 -12.25
CA GLY A 324 17.35 0.15 -12.23
C GLY A 324 15.98 0.79 -12.07
N TRP A 325 15.89 2.07 -12.47
CA TRP A 325 14.68 2.88 -12.32
C TRP A 325 13.61 2.51 -13.34
N ASN A 326 12.38 2.34 -12.85
CA ASN A 326 11.17 2.08 -13.63
C ASN A 326 10.28 3.34 -13.70
N ASN A 327 9.85 3.68 -14.91
CA ASN A 327 9.07 4.88 -15.23
C ASN A 327 7.56 4.76 -14.95
N TYR A 328 7.08 3.59 -14.50
CA TYR A 328 5.66 3.28 -14.29
C TYR A 328 5.26 3.23 -12.81
N GLY A 329 6.14 3.68 -11.92
CA GLY A 329 5.81 3.86 -10.50
C GLY A 329 6.43 2.82 -9.56
N TYR A 330 7.04 1.75 -10.09
CA TYR A 330 7.74 0.77 -9.25
C TYR A 330 9.05 1.29 -8.63
N GLY A 331 9.55 2.45 -9.07
CA GLY A 331 10.80 3.03 -8.55
C GLY A 331 12.01 2.21 -8.95
N ASN A 332 12.91 1.92 -8.02
CA ASN A 332 14.02 1.01 -8.29
C ASN A 332 13.53 -0.44 -8.30
N VAL A 333 13.83 -1.15 -9.39
CA VAL A 333 13.37 -2.51 -9.63
C VAL A 333 14.54 -3.43 -9.94
N VAL A 334 14.43 -4.66 -9.44
CA VAL A 334 15.19 -5.81 -9.93
C VAL A 334 14.21 -6.82 -10.51
N MET A 335 14.50 -7.39 -11.68
CA MET A 335 13.78 -8.54 -12.22
C MET A 335 14.76 -9.68 -12.48
N ILE A 336 14.35 -10.89 -12.13
CA ILE A 336 15.16 -12.11 -12.27
C ILE A 336 14.41 -13.08 -13.17
N ASP A 337 15.05 -13.49 -14.26
CA ASP A 337 14.63 -14.61 -15.07
C ASP A 337 15.27 -15.90 -14.53
N HIS A 338 14.45 -16.83 -14.05
CA HIS A 338 14.91 -18.09 -13.46
C HIS A 338 15.24 -19.16 -14.50
N GLY A 339 14.95 -18.94 -15.80
CA GLY A 339 15.25 -19.89 -16.88
C GLY A 339 14.40 -21.16 -16.89
N THR A 340 13.48 -21.30 -15.92
CA THR A 340 12.51 -22.40 -15.80
C THR A 340 11.12 -22.03 -16.33
N GLY A 341 11.00 -20.87 -16.98
CA GLY A 341 9.72 -20.25 -17.33
C GLY A 341 9.12 -19.39 -16.21
N PHE A 342 9.81 -19.26 -15.07
CA PHE A 342 9.46 -18.35 -13.98
C PHE A 342 10.30 -17.08 -14.01
N GLN A 343 9.69 -16.00 -13.55
CA GLN A 343 10.34 -14.72 -13.32
C GLN A 343 9.85 -14.11 -12.01
N SER A 344 10.75 -13.43 -11.28
CA SER A 344 10.40 -12.64 -10.11
C SER A 344 10.75 -11.17 -10.31
N MET A 345 9.94 -10.28 -9.73
CA MET A 345 10.19 -8.84 -9.71
C MET A 345 10.16 -8.33 -8.27
N TYR A 346 11.07 -7.40 -7.97
CA TYR A 346 11.27 -6.78 -6.68
C TYR A 346 11.26 -5.27 -6.91
N ALA A 347 10.32 -4.55 -6.31
CA ALA A 347 10.11 -3.11 -6.53
C ALA A 347 10.16 -2.28 -5.24
N HIS A 348 10.21 -0.96 -5.42
CA HIS A 348 10.36 0.08 -4.39
C HIS A 348 11.70 0.06 -3.64
N LEU A 349 12.75 -0.51 -4.23
CA LEU A 349 14.05 -0.71 -3.56
C LEU A 349 14.70 0.64 -3.18
N SER A 350 15.30 0.73 -2.00
CA SER A 350 16.15 1.90 -1.64
C SER A 350 17.55 1.79 -2.24
N ALA A 351 18.03 0.55 -2.40
CA ALA A 351 19.30 0.23 -3.01
C ALA A 351 19.21 -1.06 -3.83
N ILE A 352 19.97 -1.11 -4.92
CA ILE A 352 20.14 -2.27 -5.79
C ILE A 352 21.58 -2.75 -5.65
N TYR A 353 21.78 -4.05 -5.41
CA TYR A 353 23.11 -4.65 -5.21
C TYR A 353 23.63 -5.42 -6.41
N VAL A 354 22.81 -5.56 -7.46
CA VAL A 354 23.08 -6.43 -8.60
C VAL A 354 22.90 -5.68 -9.91
N GLY A 355 23.66 -6.08 -10.94
CA GLY A 355 23.61 -5.48 -12.27
C GLY A 355 22.95 -6.38 -13.32
N CYS A 356 22.56 -5.77 -14.44
CA CYS A 356 22.10 -6.50 -15.62
C CYS A 356 23.05 -7.63 -16.03
N GLY A 357 22.49 -8.81 -16.32
CA GLY A 357 23.23 -10.00 -16.75
C GLY A 357 23.95 -10.77 -15.63
N GLN A 358 23.94 -10.25 -14.40
CA GLN A 358 24.49 -10.97 -13.26
C GLN A 358 23.68 -12.25 -12.99
N SER A 359 24.38 -13.36 -12.74
CA SER A 359 23.76 -14.56 -12.21
C SER A 359 23.72 -14.48 -10.68
N VAL A 360 22.58 -14.82 -10.09
CA VAL A 360 22.38 -14.85 -8.64
C VAL A 360 21.91 -16.23 -8.19
N GLY A 361 22.30 -16.61 -6.97
CA GLY A 361 21.80 -17.81 -6.30
C GLY A 361 20.49 -17.56 -5.55
N GLN A 362 19.74 -18.63 -5.27
CA GLN A 362 18.61 -18.56 -4.35
C GLN A 362 19.08 -18.08 -2.97
N GLY A 363 18.38 -17.10 -2.40
CA GLY A 363 18.71 -16.48 -1.11
C GLY A 363 19.86 -15.48 -1.18
N GLU A 364 20.42 -15.18 -2.35
CA GLU A 364 21.44 -14.14 -2.51
C GLU A 364 20.81 -12.75 -2.32
N ALA A 365 21.52 -11.84 -1.65
CA ALA A 365 21.06 -10.48 -1.44
C ALA A 365 21.13 -9.67 -2.74
N ILE A 366 20.01 -9.11 -3.18
CA ILE A 366 19.88 -8.40 -4.46
C ILE A 366 19.58 -6.92 -4.33
N GLY A 367 19.13 -6.49 -3.15
CA GLY A 367 18.81 -5.10 -2.88
C GLY A 367 18.37 -4.88 -1.44
N ALA A 368 17.78 -3.72 -1.21
CA ALA A 368 17.27 -3.34 0.09
C ALA A 368 15.86 -2.74 0.03
N PHE A 369 15.05 -3.04 1.04
CA PHE A 369 13.73 -2.44 1.25
C PHE A 369 13.79 -0.93 1.15
N GLY A 370 12.74 -0.32 0.60
CA GLY A 370 12.66 1.12 0.47
C GLY A 370 11.25 1.61 0.16
N SER A 371 11.18 2.86 -0.26
CA SER A 371 9.94 3.53 -0.64
C SER A 371 10.15 4.37 -1.90
N THR A 372 10.95 3.88 -2.85
CA THR A 372 11.19 4.58 -4.12
C THR A 372 10.01 4.41 -5.09
N GLY A 373 9.86 5.34 -6.03
CA GLY A 373 8.73 5.34 -6.96
C GLY A 373 7.44 5.84 -6.29
N ARG A 374 6.32 5.19 -6.58
CA ARG A 374 5.00 5.48 -6.01
C ARG A 374 4.78 4.54 -4.84
N SER A 375 5.17 4.99 -3.64
CA SER A 375 5.09 4.20 -2.42
C SER A 375 4.71 5.13 -1.26
N SER A 376 3.82 4.67 -0.37
CA SER A 376 3.35 5.43 0.80
C SER A 376 4.16 5.12 2.07
N GLY A 377 5.07 4.13 2.02
CA GLY A 377 5.91 3.73 3.13
C GLY A 377 6.84 2.57 2.76
N SER A 378 7.84 2.30 3.59
CA SER A 378 8.84 1.26 3.30
C SER A 378 8.21 -0.14 3.23
N HIS A 379 8.30 -0.78 2.06
CA HIS A 379 7.84 -2.15 1.81
C HIS A 379 8.58 -2.74 0.58
N LEU A 380 8.42 -4.04 0.37
CA LEU A 380 8.80 -4.72 -0.86
C LEU A 380 7.54 -5.12 -1.60
N HIS A 381 7.32 -4.55 -2.78
CA HIS A 381 6.35 -5.09 -3.72
C HIS A 381 7.00 -6.24 -4.50
N PHE A 382 6.50 -7.45 -4.27
CA PHE A 382 7.02 -8.68 -4.86
C PHE A 382 6.01 -9.31 -5.81
N GLU A 383 6.43 -9.56 -7.05
CA GLU A 383 5.62 -10.26 -8.03
C GLU A 383 6.30 -11.55 -8.50
N LEU A 384 5.48 -12.55 -8.81
CA LEU A 384 5.91 -13.78 -9.47
C LEU A 384 5.14 -13.96 -10.78
N MET A 385 5.86 -14.38 -11.82
CA MET A 385 5.35 -14.54 -13.18
C MET A 385 5.74 -15.89 -13.74
N THR A 386 4.88 -16.42 -14.61
CA THR A 386 5.12 -17.63 -15.40
C THR A 386 4.91 -17.33 -16.89
N SER A 387 5.64 -18.02 -17.75
CA SER A 387 5.46 -17.93 -19.21
C SER A 387 4.11 -18.45 -19.70
N ILE A 388 3.40 -19.25 -18.89
CA ILE A 388 2.14 -19.90 -19.26
C ILE A 388 0.93 -19.09 -18.78
N TYR A 389 0.96 -18.61 -17.53
CA TYR A 389 -0.19 -17.95 -16.88
C TYR A 389 0.00 -16.45 -16.68
N GLY A 390 1.16 -15.90 -17.03
CA GLY A 390 1.51 -14.51 -16.72
C GLY A 390 1.78 -14.32 -15.24
N LYS A 391 1.35 -13.19 -14.67
CA LYS A 391 1.47 -12.91 -13.23
C LYS A 391 0.61 -13.89 -12.43
N VAL A 392 1.18 -14.49 -11.39
CA VAL A 392 0.55 -15.51 -10.54
C VAL A 392 0.60 -15.11 -9.08
N ASN A 393 -0.32 -15.65 -8.28
CA ASN A 393 -0.38 -15.41 -6.84
C ASN A 393 0.89 -15.94 -6.14
N PRO A 394 1.74 -15.09 -5.54
CA PRO A 394 2.95 -15.53 -4.85
C PRO A 394 2.69 -16.55 -3.73
N TRP A 395 1.54 -16.48 -3.06
CA TRP A 395 1.18 -17.41 -1.98
C TRP A 395 1.08 -18.87 -2.42
N ASP A 396 0.83 -19.13 -3.71
CA ASP A 396 0.73 -20.49 -4.23
C ASP A 396 2.11 -21.15 -4.39
N PHE A 397 3.19 -20.38 -4.29
CA PHE A 397 4.57 -20.80 -4.60
C PHE A 397 5.55 -20.59 -3.44
N LEU A 398 5.31 -19.60 -2.58
CA LEU A 398 6.14 -19.34 -1.41
C LEU A 398 5.87 -20.34 -0.29
N PRO A 399 6.87 -20.65 0.56
CA PRO A 399 6.64 -21.46 1.76
C PRO A 399 5.61 -20.81 2.68
N PRO A 400 4.83 -21.59 3.47
CA PRO A 400 3.93 -21.03 4.47
C PRO A 400 4.66 -20.05 5.41
N PRO A 401 4.04 -18.90 5.75
CA PRO A 401 4.69 -17.81 6.48
C PRO A 401 5.09 -18.15 7.92
#